data_AF-A0A267H968-F1
#
_entry.id   AF-A0A267H968-F1
#
_cell.length_a   1.000
_cell.length_b   1.000
_cell.length_c   1.000
_cell.angle_alpha   90.00
_cell.angle_beta   90.00
_cell.angle_gamma   90.00
#
_symmetry.space_group_name_H-M   'P 1'
#
loop_
_entity.id
_entity.type
_entity.pdbx_description
1 polymer ?
#
loop_
_entity_poly.entity_id
_entity_poly.type
_entity_poly.pdbx_seq_one_letter_code
_entity_poly.pdbx_strand_id
1 'polypeptide(L)'
;SAITGDDSKVLANVLDIQPEVVPDAEFATYFDLSGTVEFIRNLLLAKAKPQAAEKQQPPITVVVGLQLPSPLFHYAKRLVNELTSLLKAAADEDEQVKLAGSVQLRLLADTDSCCVDCVTAAHCGCSAVIHYGDACFSRCPHLSVHYVLGCYGNQSAAGRAVSEKLAETILSTVLAGQDCPGKLLLVAPGALHASVLLAARDCLVAKQPSIDVYLATPNPLAGEADRIEGAARFLCGRWVPEPFFNNSDENPTSRVIVHVTTDADSLLGLAVALAFLDIGPVYQCVCQPGDSAIKLDRIDTNRRFKRRMLLSSKAAEARRIGLLVCGCVDSLTPTLDYALGLVRSAGRVPYIVSVGRINPAKLANYADIDAFALIGCYLRALLDSRDYFQPLLSMVELERALNPNRQFAYAYNVDFSDCLPGGRDFVEPPFPAAGPAGDGDGESGAEGQLVLRNGNLQVALPAGNFLSGRSWRGLDPQLGATPVAQLEKGRSGLAIRYDSEDADNAK
;
A
#
# COMPACT_ATOMS: atom_id res chain seq x y z
N SER A 1 13.80 32.42 -18.71
CA SER A 1 12.99 33.34 -19.53
C SER A 1 12.35 32.55 -20.66
N ALA A 2 11.08 32.84 -20.93
CA ALA A 2 10.21 32.25 -21.96
C ALA A 2 9.69 30.82 -21.68
N ILE A 3 8.78 30.72 -20.71
CA ILE A 3 7.69 29.73 -20.71
C ILE A 3 6.58 30.34 -21.57
N THR A 4 6.46 29.89 -22.81
CA THR A 4 5.26 30.10 -23.64
C THR A 4 5.20 29.01 -24.70
N GLY A 5 4.23 28.11 -24.59
CA GLY A 5 3.78 27.29 -25.71
C GLY A 5 3.66 25.79 -25.43
N ASP A 6 2.41 25.36 -25.28
CA ASP A 6 1.91 24.06 -25.76
C ASP A 6 2.01 22.80 -24.88
N ASP A 7 1.87 22.94 -23.55
CA ASP A 7 1.56 21.80 -22.65
C ASP A 7 0.17 21.16 -22.95
N SER A 8 -0.65 21.76 -23.81
CA SER A 8 -1.92 21.20 -24.27
C SER A 8 -1.77 19.97 -25.19
N LYS A 9 -0.61 19.79 -25.86
CA LYS A 9 -0.42 18.69 -26.81
C LYS A 9 0.02 17.39 -26.17
N VAL A 10 0.74 17.44 -25.05
CA VAL A 10 1.16 16.23 -24.32
C VAL A 10 -0.04 15.58 -23.61
N LEU A 11 -1.03 16.38 -23.19
CA LEU A 11 -2.32 15.89 -22.69
C LEU A 11 -3.20 15.26 -23.79
N ALA A 12 -3.12 15.75 -25.03
CA ALA A 12 -3.96 15.26 -26.12
C ALA A 12 -3.67 13.79 -26.50
N ASN A 13 -2.41 13.36 -26.46
CA ASN A 13 -2.03 12.02 -26.94
C ASN A 13 -2.31 10.89 -25.95
N VAL A 14 -2.55 11.18 -24.66
CA VAL A 14 -3.03 10.19 -23.67
C VAL A 14 -4.56 10.08 -23.69
N LEU A 15 -5.26 11.08 -24.27
CA LEU A 15 -6.72 11.18 -24.30
C LEU A 15 -7.38 10.55 -25.55
N ASP A 16 -6.59 9.97 -26.45
CA ASP A 16 -7.06 9.43 -27.74
C ASP A 16 -7.43 7.93 -27.73
N ILE A 17 -7.46 7.32 -26.53
CA ILE A 17 -8.22 6.08 -26.34
C ILE A 17 -9.70 6.47 -26.47
N GLN A 18 -10.33 6.06 -27.58
CA GLN A 18 -11.78 6.13 -27.71
C GLN A 18 -12.37 5.43 -26.48
N PRO A 19 -13.17 6.13 -25.65
CA PRO A 19 -13.79 5.47 -24.51
C PRO A 19 -14.68 4.38 -25.08
N GLU A 20 -14.37 3.11 -24.80
CA GLU A 20 -15.41 2.10 -24.83
C GLU A 20 -16.56 2.65 -23.98
N VAL A 21 -17.77 2.63 -24.54
CA VAL A 21 -18.97 3.11 -23.84
C VAL A 21 -19.21 2.15 -22.69
N VAL A 22 -18.63 2.44 -21.53
CA VAL A 22 -18.84 1.64 -20.33
C VAL A 22 -20.24 1.96 -19.80
N PRO A 23 -21.07 0.94 -19.52
CA PRO A 23 -22.37 1.12 -18.89
C PRO A 23 -22.31 1.95 -17.60
N ASP A 24 -23.25 2.89 -17.43
CA ASP A 24 -23.33 3.77 -16.25
C ASP A 24 -23.43 3.00 -14.92
N ALA A 25 -24.08 1.82 -14.95
CA ALA A 25 -24.20 0.95 -13.79
C ALA A 25 -22.84 0.41 -13.31
N GLU A 26 -21.90 0.18 -14.22
CA GLU A 26 -20.56 -0.28 -13.88
C GLU A 26 -19.73 0.88 -13.33
N PHE A 27 -19.78 2.05 -13.96
CA PHE A 27 -19.07 3.25 -13.50
C PHE A 27 -19.50 3.68 -12.09
N ALA A 28 -20.80 3.79 -11.84
CA ALA A 28 -21.36 4.19 -10.53
C ALA A 28 -21.02 3.23 -9.38
N THR A 29 -20.45 2.07 -9.70
CA THR A 29 -19.99 1.12 -8.70
C THR A 29 -18.68 1.55 -8.07
N TYR A 30 -17.73 1.95 -8.91
CA TYR A 30 -16.36 2.17 -8.49
C TYR A 30 -16.14 3.57 -7.92
N PHE A 31 -17.04 4.50 -8.24
CA PHE A 31 -16.89 5.92 -7.93
C PHE A 31 -18.08 6.44 -7.13
N ASP A 32 -17.81 6.91 -5.91
CA ASP A 32 -18.76 7.72 -5.14
C ASP A 32 -18.56 9.20 -5.46
N LEU A 33 -19.21 9.66 -6.54
CA LEU A 33 -19.09 11.05 -6.98
C LEU A 33 -19.67 12.04 -5.97
N SER A 34 -20.80 11.69 -5.34
CA SER A 34 -21.50 12.58 -4.41
C SER A 34 -20.69 12.80 -3.14
N GLY A 35 -20.22 11.71 -2.50
CA GLY A 35 -19.36 11.81 -1.32
C GLY A 35 -18.02 12.48 -1.63
N THR A 36 -17.47 12.23 -2.82
CA THR A 36 -16.25 12.90 -3.29
C THR A 36 -16.44 14.41 -3.42
N VAL A 37 -17.53 14.86 -4.05
CA VAL A 37 -17.85 16.29 -4.23
C VAL A 37 -18.07 16.95 -2.88
N GLU A 38 -18.80 16.30 -1.96
CA GLU A 38 -19.03 16.81 -0.61
C GLU A 38 -17.72 16.95 0.19
N PHE A 39 -16.83 15.96 0.09
CA PHE A 39 -15.50 16.04 0.70
C PHE A 39 -14.70 17.24 0.18
N ILE A 40 -14.63 17.42 -1.16
CA ILE A 40 -13.92 18.56 -1.77
C ILE A 40 -14.55 19.89 -1.34
N ARG A 41 -15.88 19.98 -1.29
CA ARG A 41 -16.60 21.16 -0.80
C ARG A 41 -16.20 21.50 0.63
N ASN A 42 -16.23 20.52 1.52
CA ASN A 42 -15.85 20.72 2.92
C ASN A 42 -14.37 21.13 3.07
N LEU A 43 -13.49 20.58 2.24
CA LEU A 43 -12.07 20.93 2.20
C LEU A 43 -11.85 22.39 1.76
N LEU A 44 -12.55 22.84 0.71
CA LEU A 44 -12.52 24.23 0.26
C LEU A 44 -12.96 25.19 1.38
N LEU A 45 -14.14 24.93 1.96
CA LEU A 45 -14.70 25.77 3.02
C LEU A 45 -13.81 25.81 4.26
N ALA A 46 -13.22 24.67 4.65
CA ALA A 46 -12.29 24.60 5.77
C ALA A 46 -11.03 25.45 5.54
N LYS A 47 -10.51 25.50 4.30
CA LYS A 47 -9.37 26.35 3.95
C LYS A 47 -9.72 27.83 3.83
N ALA A 48 -10.95 28.16 3.44
CA ALA A 48 -11.42 29.54 3.34
C ALA A 48 -11.68 30.21 4.70
N LYS A 49 -12.16 29.46 5.71
CA LYS A 49 -12.44 29.97 7.07
C LYS A 49 -11.28 30.74 7.73
N PRO A 50 -10.03 30.23 7.78
CA PRO A 50 -8.91 30.97 8.38
C PRO A 50 -8.52 32.23 7.59
N GLN A 51 -8.67 32.24 6.25
CA GLN A 51 -8.34 33.43 5.44
C GLN A 51 -9.40 34.53 5.51
N ALA A 52 -10.67 34.21 5.77
CA ALA A 52 -11.70 35.23 5.98
C ALA A 52 -11.43 36.10 7.23
N ALA A 53 -10.64 35.61 8.19
CA ALA A 53 -10.18 36.37 9.35
C ALA A 53 -9.06 37.38 9.00
N GLU A 54 -8.28 37.11 7.96
CA GLU A 54 -7.24 37.99 7.42
C GLU A 54 -7.75 38.69 6.15
N LYS A 55 -8.45 39.81 6.32
CA LYS A 55 -9.00 40.60 5.20
C LYS A 55 -7.90 40.90 4.15
N GLN A 56 -8.09 40.42 2.92
CA GLN A 56 -7.33 40.71 1.66
C GLN A 56 -6.38 39.62 1.12
N GLN A 57 -6.78 38.34 1.07
CA GLN A 57 -6.06 37.33 0.26
C GLN A 57 -6.87 36.91 -0.99
N PRO A 58 -6.18 36.54 -2.10
CA PRO A 58 -6.83 36.09 -3.34
C PRO A 58 -7.61 34.78 -3.15
N PRO A 59 -8.55 34.44 -4.06
CA PRO A 59 -9.32 33.19 -3.98
C PRO A 59 -8.40 31.96 -3.92
N ILE A 60 -8.73 31.01 -3.04
CA ILE A 60 -7.91 29.82 -2.78
C ILE A 60 -8.05 28.85 -3.94
N THR A 61 -6.93 28.39 -4.50
CA THR A 61 -6.94 27.21 -5.38
C THR A 61 -6.60 25.97 -4.57
N VAL A 62 -7.56 25.04 -4.46
CA VAL A 62 -7.33 23.74 -3.84
C VAL A 62 -7.05 22.72 -4.92
N VAL A 63 -5.84 22.15 -4.87
CA VAL A 63 -5.43 21.06 -5.75
C VAL A 63 -5.78 19.73 -5.08
N VAL A 64 -6.49 18.86 -5.78
CA VAL A 64 -6.88 17.53 -5.29
C VAL A 64 -6.30 16.47 -6.23
N GLY A 65 -5.53 15.54 -5.67
CA GLY A 65 -4.99 14.39 -6.39
C GLY A 65 -6.03 13.28 -6.49
N LEU A 66 -6.17 12.66 -7.66
CA LEU A 66 -6.99 11.48 -7.90
C LEU A 66 -6.06 10.29 -8.12
N GLN A 67 -6.06 9.33 -7.20
CA GLN A 67 -5.25 8.13 -7.29
C GLN A 67 -6.14 6.92 -7.59
N LEU A 68 -5.96 6.30 -8.74
CA LEU A 68 -6.74 5.14 -9.18
C LEU A 68 -5.85 3.89 -9.25
N PRO A 69 -6.39 2.69 -8.98
CA PRO A 69 -5.70 1.45 -9.25
C PRO A 69 -5.68 1.20 -10.78
N SER A 70 -4.69 0.45 -11.31
CA SER A 70 -4.54 0.26 -12.76
C SER A 70 -5.78 -0.32 -13.44
N PRO A 71 -6.54 -1.27 -12.84
CA PRO A 71 -7.78 -1.77 -13.45
C PRO A 71 -8.87 -0.72 -13.60
N LEU A 72 -8.80 0.43 -12.91
CA LEU A 72 -9.78 1.51 -13.01
C LEU A 72 -9.25 2.71 -13.80
N PHE A 73 -8.01 2.65 -14.30
CA PHE A 73 -7.39 3.81 -14.94
C PHE A 73 -8.06 4.19 -16.27
N HIS A 74 -8.70 3.25 -16.97
CA HIS A 74 -9.49 3.55 -18.17
C HIS A 74 -10.69 4.46 -17.90
N TYR A 75 -11.17 4.52 -16.65
CA TYR A 75 -12.22 5.44 -16.21
C TYR A 75 -11.75 6.86 -15.92
N ALA A 76 -10.44 7.11 -15.85
CA ALA A 76 -9.87 8.35 -15.35
C ALA A 76 -10.40 9.60 -16.08
N LYS A 77 -10.49 9.55 -17.41
CA LYS A 77 -11.00 10.66 -18.24
C LYS A 77 -12.47 10.98 -17.91
N ARG A 78 -13.31 9.95 -17.84
CA ARG A 78 -14.73 10.09 -17.50
C ARG A 78 -14.91 10.65 -16.09
N LEU A 79 -14.19 10.08 -15.12
CA LEU A 79 -14.20 10.54 -13.72
C LEU A 79 -13.84 12.02 -13.58
N VAL A 80 -12.75 12.46 -14.20
CA VAL A 80 -12.33 13.88 -14.16
C VAL A 80 -13.40 14.78 -14.75
N ASN A 81 -13.99 14.40 -15.88
CA ASN A 81 -15.04 15.20 -16.53
C ASN A 81 -16.30 15.32 -15.68
N GLU A 82 -16.79 14.20 -15.13
CA GLU A 82 -17.99 14.19 -14.29
C GLU A 82 -17.78 14.96 -12.98
N LEU A 83 -16.66 14.72 -12.27
CA LEU A 83 -16.34 15.48 -11.06
C LEU A 83 -16.20 16.98 -11.34
N THR A 84 -15.54 17.35 -12.44
CA THR A 84 -15.41 18.76 -12.82
C THR A 84 -16.77 19.40 -13.10
N SER A 85 -17.68 18.68 -13.74
CA SER A 85 -19.04 19.15 -14.00
C SER A 85 -19.82 19.34 -12.69
N LEU A 86 -19.79 18.34 -11.81
CA LEU A 86 -20.49 18.39 -10.52
C LEU A 86 -19.94 19.47 -9.59
N LEU A 87 -18.62 19.67 -9.56
CA LEU A 87 -18.00 20.74 -8.77
C LEU A 87 -18.37 22.14 -9.28
N LYS A 88 -18.51 22.31 -10.60
CA LYS A 88 -19.01 23.57 -11.18
C LYS A 88 -20.47 23.82 -10.80
N ALA A 89 -21.32 22.80 -10.92
CA ALA A 89 -22.72 22.90 -10.51
C ALA A 89 -22.85 23.25 -9.02
N ALA A 90 -22.10 22.57 -8.15
CA ALA A 90 -22.07 22.86 -6.72
C ALA A 90 -21.58 24.28 -6.40
N ALA A 91 -20.63 24.81 -7.15
CA ALA A 91 -20.16 26.19 -7.01
C ALA A 91 -21.17 27.22 -7.54
N ASP A 92 -22.06 26.86 -8.47
CA ASP A 92 -23.12 27.75 -8.93
C ASP A 92 -24.33 27.76 -7.99
N GLU A 93 -24.58 26.67 -7.26
CA GLU A 93 -25.65 26.56 -6.26
C GLU A 93 -25.29 27.18 -4.90
N ASP A 94 -24.02 27.06 -4.48
CA ASP A 94 -23.56 27.52 -3.17
C ASP A 94 -22.60 28.72 -3.30
N GLU A 95 -23.13 29.92 -3.02
CA GLU A 95 -22.37 31.17 -3.10
C GLU A 95 -21.15 31.18 -2.17
N GLN A 96 -21.18 30.45 -1.04
CA GLN A 96 -20.03 30.31 -0.14
C GLN A 96 -18.90 29.52 -0.78
N VAL A 97 -19.21 28.49 -1.55
CA VAL A 97 -18.24 27.68 -2.30
C VAL A 97 -17.64 28.50 -3.44
N LYS A 98 -18.49 29.29 -4.12
CA LYS A 98 -18.06 30.22 -5.18
C LYS A 98 -17.08 31.28 -4.67
N LEU A 99 -17.33 31.81 -3.47
CA LEU A 99 -16.45 32.79 -2.81
C LEU A 99 -15.19 32.15 -2.22
N ALA A 100 -15.25 30.87 -1.83
CA ALA A 100 -14.13 30.16 -1.20
C ALA A 100 -12.95 29.94 -2.16
N GLY A 101 -13.21 29.69 -3.45
CA GLY A 101 -12.17 29.62 -4.48
C GLY A 101 -12.39 28.57 -5.57
N SER A 102 -11.30 28.06 -6.15
CA SER A 102 -11.32 27.13 -7.28
C SER A 102 -10.72 25.76 -6.93
N VAL A 103 -11.19 24.71 -7.63
CA VAL A 103 -10.66 23.34 -7.50
C VAL A 103 -9.88 22.97 -8.75
N GLN A 104 -8.70 22.39 -8.56
CA GLN A 104 -7.95 21.74 -9.62
C GLN A 104 -7.80 20.25 -9.33
N LEU A 105 -8.32 19.41 -10.22
CA LEU A 105 -8.13 17.97 -10.15
C LEU A 105 -6.84 17.57 -10.87
N ARG A 106 -6.04 16.67 -10.29
CA ARG A 106 -4.83 16.11 -10.91
C ARG A 106 -4.85 14.59 -10.79
N LEU A 107 -4.64 13.89 -11.90
CA LEU A 107 -4.49 12.43 -11.87
C LEU A 107 -3.08 12.07 -11.40
N LEU A 108 -2.99 11.17 -10.42
CA LEU A 108 -1.74 10.59 -9.95
C LEU A 108 -1.51 9.27 -10.69
N ALA A 109 -0.41 9.20 -11.44
CA ALA A 109 -0.17 8.12 -12.40
C ALA A 109 0.54 6.88 -11.82
N ASP A 110 0.93 6.87 -10.52
CA ASP A 110 1.44 5.67 -9.87
C ASP A 110 0.26 4.83 -9.33
N THR A 111 -0.20 3.89 -10.16
CA THR A 111 -1.55 3.33 -10.09
C THR A 111 -1.63 1.90 -9.53
N ASP A 112 -0.61 1.37 -8.85
CA ASP A 112 -0.64 -0.03 -8.37
C ASP A 112 -0.13 -0.19 -6.93
N SER A 113 -0.70 0.60 -6.01
CA SER A 113 -0.44 0.37 -4.60
C SER A 113 -1.66 0.66 -3.74
N CYS A 114 -1.82 -0.15 -2.70
CA CYS A 114 -2.75 0.11 -1.61
C CYS A 114 -2.37 1.36 -0.77
N CYS A 115 -1.23 1.99 -1.07
CA CYS A 115 -0.69 3.13 -0.34
C CYS A 115 -1.12 4.42 -1.02
N VAL A 116 -1.33 5.46 -0.21
CA VAL A 116 -1.50 6.81 -0.74
C VAL A 116 -0.14 7.31 -1.23
N ASP A 117 -0.08 7.81 -2.47
CA ASP A 117 1.15 8.39 -3.01
C ASP A 117 1.33 9.84 -2.53
N CYS A 118 1.79 9.97 -1.29
CA CYS A 118 2.03 11.26 -0.65
C CYS A 118 3.15 12.06 -1.33
N VAL A 119 4.13 11.39 -1.96
CA VAL A 119 5.28 12.05 -2.58
C VAL A 119 4.86 12.74 -3.86
N THR A 120 4.17 12.02 -4.75
CA THR A 120 3.65 12.62 -5.98
C THR A 120 2.60 13.68 -5.66
N ALA A 121 1.73 13.44 -4.67
CA ALA A 121 0.79 14.44 -4.19
C ALA A 121 1.49 15.73 -3.73
N ALA A 122 2.56 15.62 -2.94
CA ALA A 122 3.34 16.78 -2.50
C ALA A 122 4.01 17.51 -3.68
N HIS A 123 4.63 16.80 -4.62
CA HIS A 123 5.22 17.39 -5.83
C HIS A 123 4.18 18.07 -6.72
N CYS A 124 2.95 17.57 -6.73
CA CYS A 124 1.81 18.17 -7.41
C CYS A 124 1.15 19.29 -6.60
N GLY A 125 1.62 19.62 -5.40
CA GLY A 125 0.99 20.64 -4.53
C GLY A 125 -0.44 20.26 -4.11
N CYS A 126 -0.77 18.97 -4.08
CA CYS A 126 -2.08 18.48 -3.68
C CYS A 126 -2.32 18.78 -2.20
N SER A 127 -3.47 19.40 -1.91
CA SER A 127 -3.96 19.62 -0.55
C SER A 127 -4.67 18.41 0.03
N ALA A 128 -5.17 17.54 -0.86
CA ALA A 128 -5.79 16.28 -0.51
C ALA A 128 -5.62 15.27 -1.64
N VAL A 129 -5.79 13.99 -1.31
CA VAL A 129 -5.86 12.90 -2.29
C VAL A 129 -7.17 12.14 -2.11
N ILE A 130 -7.83 11.85 -3.22
CA ILE A 130 -8.92 10.88 -3.30
C ILE A 130 -8.31 9.58 -3.78
N HIS A 131 -8.32 8.57 -2.92
CA HIS A 131 -7.72 7.26 -3.16
C HIS A 131 -8.81 6.24 -3.44
N TYR A 132 -8.85 5.74 -4.68
CA TYR A 132 -9.84 4.76 -5.12
C TYR A 132 -9.34 3.32 -4.94
N GLY A 133 -10.25 2.42 -4.60
CA GLY A 133 -9.98 0.98 -4.50
C GLY A 133 -9.39 0.54 -3.17
N ASP A 134 -8.56 -0.52 -3.20
CA ASP A 134 -7.98 -1.12 -2.01
C ASP A 134 -7.00 -0.19 -1.29
N ALA A 135 -7.19 0.00 0.02
CA ALA A 135 -6.33 0.84 0.83
C ALA A 135 -5.69 0.08 2.01
N CYS A 136 -4.45 0.43 2.30
CA CYS A 136 -3.72 0.03 3.50
C CYS A 136 -3.85 1.05 4.65
N PHE A 137 -4.60 2.14 4.51
CA PHE A 137 -4.81 3.12 5.59
C PHE A 137 -3.54 3.56 6.35
N SER A 138 -2.38 3.52 5.69
CA SER A 138 -1.13 3.95 6.29
C SER A 138 -1.26 5.44 6.65
N ARG A 139 -0.75 5.84 7.81
CA ARG A 139 -0.89 7.22 8.29
C ARG A 139 -0.21 8.18 7.33
N CYS A 140 -0.95 9.22 6.93
CA CYS A 140 -0.50 10.31 6.07
C CYS A 140 -0.66 11.64 6.84
N PRO A 141 0.29 12.03 7.71
CA PRO A 141 0.09 13.10 8.69
C PRO A 141 -0.09 14.49 8.06
N HIS A 142 0.46 14.72 6.87
CA HIS A 142 0.47 16.03 6.21
C HIS A 142 -0.47 16.14 5.01
N LEU A 143 -1.31 15.13 4.78
CA LEU A 143 -2.17 15.06 3.59
C LEU A 143 -3.55 14.53 3.97
N SER A 144 -4.59 15.32 3.69
CA SER A 144 -5.98 14.86 3.83
C SER A 144 -6.28 13.80 2.77
N VAL A 145 -6.77 12.65 3.18
CA VAL A 145 -7.10 11.55 2.26
C VAL A 145 -8.57 11.19 2.37
N HIS A 146 -9.25 11.14 1.23
CA HIS A 146 -10.59 10.59 1.11
C HIS A 146 -10.50 9.23 0.42
N TYR A 147 -10.87 8.17 1.15
CA TYR A 147 -10.83 6.81 0.61
C TYR A 147 -12.19 6.46 -0.01
N VAL A 148 -12.17 6.14 -1.30
CA VAL A 148 -13.32 5.63 -2.04
C VAL A 148 -13.03 4.16 -2.33
N LEU A 149 -13.34 3.30 -1.36
CA LEU A 149 -12.98 1.89 -1.35
C LEU A 149 -13.86 1.04 -2.27
N GLY A 150 -14.18 1.54 -3.46
CA GLY A 150 -15.25 1.00 -4.31
C GLY A 150 -15.22 -0.52 -4.46
N CYS A 151 -16.35 -1.16 -4.18
CA CYS A 151 -17.06 -2.19 -4.97
C CYS A 151 -18.47 -2.31 -4.37
N TYR A 152 -19.40 -2.80 -5.19
CA TYR A 152 -20.81 -3.04 -4.89
C TYR A 152 -21.12 -3.45 -3.45
N GLY A 153 -21.90 -2.64 -2.73
CA GLY A 153 -22.59 -3.13 -1.55
C GLY A 153 -23.60 -4.22 -1.90
N ASN A 154 -24.08 -4.96 -0.90
CA ASN A 154 -25.14 -5.96 -1.03
C ASN A 154 -26.47 -5.43 -1.62
N GLN A 155 -26.59 -4.13 -1.89
CA GLN A 155 -27.75 -3.57 -2.58
C GLN A 155 -27.73 -3.84 -4.09
N SER A 156 -26.57 -4.10 -4.69
CA SER A 156 -26.47 -4.44 -6.11
C SER A 156 -26.74 -5.92 -6.37
N ALA A 157 -27.16 -6.27 -7.60
CA ALA A 157 -27.32 -7.66 -8.01
C ALA A 157 -25.98 -8.42 -8.01
N ALA A 158 -24.89 -7.77 -8.43
CA ALA A 158 -23.55 -8.35 -8.42
C ALA A 158 -23.05 -8.64 -7.00
N GLY A 159 -23.27 -7.73 -6.05
CA GLY A 159 -22.89 -7.90 -4.65
C GLY A 159 -23.64 -9.06 -3.99
N ARG A 160 -24.95 -9.18 -4.23
CA ARG A 160 -25.77 -10.31 -3.75
C ARG A 160 -25.27 -11.64 -4.30
N ALA A 161 -25.05 -11.73 -5.61
CA ALA A 161 -24.56 -12.96 -6.24
C ALA A 161 -23.21 -13.41 -5.68
N VAL A 162 -22.29 -12.47 -5.42
CA VAL A 162 -20.99 -12.79 -4.78
C VAL A 162 -21.20 -13.29 -3.35
N SER A 163 -22.06 -12.64 -2.54
CA SER A 163 -22.31 -13.05 -1.16
C SER A 163 -22.91 -14.46 -1.04
N GLU A 164 -23.88 -14.79 -1.90
CA GLU A 164 -24.55 -16.10 -1.92
C GLU A 164 -23.57 -17.20 -2.33
N LYS A 165 -22.84 -16.99 -3.43
CA LYS A 165 -21.83 -17.95 -3.91
C LYS A 165 -20.68 -18.13 -2.93
N LEU A 166 -20.23 -17.06 -2.27
CA LEU A 166 -19.19 -17.14 -1.27
C LEU A 166 -19.65 -18.01 -0.10
N ALA A 167 -20.88 -17.80 0.39
CA ALA A 167 -21.45 -18.62 1.46
C ALA A 167 -21.59 -20.10 1.03
N GLU A 168 -22.08 -20.38 -0.17
CA GLU A 168 -22.20 -21.75 -0.72
C GLU A 168 -20.85 -22.44 -0.87
N THR A 169 -19.84 -21.72 -1.36
CA THR A 169 -18.48 -22.25 -1.51
C THR A 169 -17.86 -22.54 -0.14
N ILE A 170 -18.03 -21.66 0.84
CA ILE A 170 -17.56 -21.91 2.22
C ILE A 170 -18.26 -23.14 2.80
N LEU A 171 -19.58 -23.27 2.65
CA LEU A 171 -20.33 -24.43 3.13
C LEU A 171 -19.84 -25.75 2.52
N SER A 172 -19.64 -25.77 1.20
CA SER A 172 -19.25 -26.98 0.47
C SER A 172 -17.78 -27.34 0.62
N THR A 173 -16.88 -26.38 0.80
CA THR A 173 -15.42 -26.63 0.84
C THR A 173 -14.86 -26.68 2.24
N VAL A 174 -15.33 -25.78 3.12
CA VAL A 174 -14.83 -25.66 4.50
C VAL A 174 -15.68 -26.48 5.46
N LEU A 175 -17.01 -26.43 5.31
CA LEU A 175 -17.94 -27.00 6.29
C LEU A 175 -18.42 -28.42 5.94
N ALA A 176 -18.06 -28.95 4.77
CA ALA A 176 -18.35 -30.33 4.38
C ALA A 176 -17.34 -31.36 4.94
N GLY A 177 -16.27 -30.90 5.61
CA GLY A 177 -15.28 -31.75 6.26
C GLY A 177 -15.74 -32.32 7.61
N GLN A 178 -15.04 -33.33 8.13
CA GLN A 178 -15.38 -34.00 9.40
C GLN A 178 -15.19 -33.11 10.65
N ASP A 179 -14.37 -32.06 10.56
CA ASP A 179 -14.12 -31.09 11.63
C ASP A 179 -14.75 -29.74 11.26
N CYS A 180 -16.01 -29.53 11.64
CA CYS A 180 -16.64 -28.22 11.47
C CYS A 180 -15.99 -27.20 12.43
N PRO A 181 -15.59 -26.01 11.96
CA PRO A 181 -15.04 -24.99 12.82
C PRO A 181 -16.10 -24.44 13.79
N GLY A 182 -15.73 -24.22 15.05
CA GLY A 182 -16.54 -23.46 15.99
C GLY A 182 -16.53 -21.96 15.67
N LYS A 183 -15.42 -21.46 15.10
CA LYS A 183 -15.25 -20.03 14.74
C LYS A 183 -14.74 -19.86 13.32
N LEU A 184 -15.35 -18.96 12.56
CA LEU A 184 -14.97 -18.61 11.19
C LEU A 184 -14.68 -17.11 11.11
N LEU A 185 -13.52 -16.71 10.59
CA LEU A 185 -13.20 -15.32 10.28
C LEU A 185 -13.23 -15.08 8.78
N LEU A 186 -14.09 -14.18 8.33
CA LEU A 186 -14.08 -13.67 6.95
C LEU A 186 -13.26 -12.38 6.90
N VAL A 187 -12.24 -12.36 6.06
CA VAL A 187 -11.33 -11.22 5.94
C VAL A 187 -11.57 -10.51 4.62
N ALA A 188 -11.86 -9.21 4.69
CA ALA A 188 -12.20 -8.38 3.54
C ALA A 188 -10.99 -7.69 2.90
N PRO A 189 -10.93 -7.59 1.55
CA PRO A 189 -10.20 -6.52 0.91
C PRO A 189 -10.92 -5.19 1.16
N GLY A 190 -10.21 -4.08 1.03
CA GLY A 190 -10.79 -2.75 1.16
C GLY A 190 -11.79 -2.47 0.04
N ALA A 191 -11.49 -2.93 -1.16
CA ALA A 191 -12.35 -2.82 -2.33
C ALA A 191 -13.68 -3.55 -2.16
N LEU A 192 -13.77 -4.66 -1.43
CA LEU A 192 -15.05 -5.34 -1.21
C LEU A 192 -15.81 -4.67 -0.06
N HIS A 193 -16.94 -4.04 -0.39
CA HIS A 193 -17.76 -3.39 0.63
C HIS A 193 -18.20 -4.38 1.71
N ALA A 194 -18.06 -3.98 2.97
CA ALA A 194 -18.29 -4.84 4.13
C ALA A 194 -19.71 -5.45 4.18
N SER A 195 -20.68 -4.82 3.51
CA SER A 195 -22.05 -5.36 3.39
C SER A 195 -22.15 -6.67 2.60
N VAL A 196 -21.24 -6.96 1.66
CA VAL A 196 -21.21 -8.26 0.96
C VAL A 196 -20.82 -9.37 1.93
N LEU A 197 -19.84 -9.12 2.80
CA LEU A 197 -19.42 -10.08 3.81
C LEU A 197 -20.45 -10.23 4.93
N LEU A 198 -21.13 -9.15 5.32
CA LEU A 198 -22.27 -9.22 6.23
C LEU A 198 -23.36 -10.14 5.68
N ALA A 199 -23.71 -9.99 4.40
CA ALA A 199 -24.70 -10.85 3.75
C ALA A 199 -24.25 -12.32 3.67
N ALA A 200 -22.98 -12.56 3.34
CA ALA A 200 -22.41 -13.90 3.34
C ALA A 200 -22.42 -14.52 4.75
N ARG A 201 -22.07 -13.74 5.78
CA ARG A 201 -22.14 -14.13 7.20
C ARG A 201 -23.56 -14.51 7.58
N ASP A 202 -24.54 -13.66 7.28
CA ASP A 202 -25.94 -13.90 7.65
C ASP A 202 -26.48 -15.17 6.97
N CYS A 203 -26.10 -15.42 5.71
CA CYS A 203 -26.42 -16.66 4.99
C CYS A 203 -25.76 -17.90 5.64
N LEU A 204 -24.49 -17.79 6.06
CA LEU A 204 -23.76 -18.86 6.75
C LEU A 204 -24.39 -19.18 8.10
N VAL A 205 -24.67 -18.18 8.93
CA VAL A 205 -25.30 -18.34 10.25
C VAL A 205 -26.70 -18.92 10.12
N ALA A 206 -27.47 -18.52 9.10
CA ALA A 206 -28.80 -19.08 8.85
C ALA A 206 -28.75 -20.57 8.47
N LYS A 207 -27.74 -21.01 7.72
CA LYS A 207 -27.59 -22.41 7.28
C LYS A 207 -26.86 -23.29 8.31
N GLN A 208 -25.98 -22.71 9.13
CA GLN A 208 -25.16 -23.39 10.14
C GLN A 208 -25.06 -22.51 11.40
N PRO A 209 -26.06 -22.56 12.30
CA PRO A 209 -26.10 -21.69 13.49
C PRO A 209 -25.10 -22.10 14.59
N SER A 210 -24.43 -23.24 14.45
CA SER A 210 -23.40 -23.72 15.37
C SER A 210 -22.04 -23.04 15.21
N ILE A 211 -21.88 -22.17 14.22
CA ILE A 211 -20.60 -21.53 13.88
C ILE A 211 -20.67 -20.04 14.18
N ASP A 212 -19.73 -19.55 14.97
CA ASP A 212 -19.56 -18.13 15.20
C ASP A 212 -18.77 -17.51 14.03
N VAL A 213 -19.46 -16.70 13.22
CA VAL A 213 -18.84 -16.04 12.05
C VAL A 213 -18.50 -14.58 12.37
N TYR A 214 -17.20 -14.29 12.36
CA TYR A 214 -16.61 -12.98 12.59
C TYR A 214 -16.14 -12.34 11.28
N LEU A 215 -16.05 -11.01 11.27
CA LEU A 215 -15.63 -10.23 10.11
C LEU A 215 -14.39 -9.40 10.46
N ALA A 216 -13.38 -9.41 9.59
CA ALA A 216 -12.23 -8.51 9.65
C ALA A 216 -12.31 -7.48 8.52
N THR A 217 -12.52 -6.21 8.89
CA THR A 217 -12.82 -5.12 7.93
C THR A 217 -11.90 -3.91 8.15
N PRO A 218 -11.60 -3.12 7.11
CA PRO A 218 -10.75 -1.93 7.26
C PRO A 218 -11.41 -0.82 8.06
N ASN A 219 -12.73 -0.73 7.96
CA ASN A 219 -13.55 0.19 8.74
C ASN A 219 -14.32 -0.65 9.76
N PRO A 220 -14.35 -0.30 11.06
CA PRO A 220 -15.21 -1.00 12.00
C PRO A 220 -16.66 -0.93 11.49
N LEU A 221 -17.33 -2.08 11.51
CA LEU A 221 -18.75 -2.19 11.15
C LEU A 221 -19.67 -1.51 12.18
N ALA A 222 -19.14 -1.30 13.38
CA ALA A 222 -19.77 -0.62 14.49
C ALA A 222 -19.36 0.88 14.50
N GLY A 223 -20.25 1.77 14.95
CA GLY A 223 -20.04 3.22 14.91
C GLY A 223 -18.84 3.67 15.77
N GLU A 224 -18.44 4.94 15.66
CA GLU A 224 -17.30 5.48 16.44
C GLU A 224 -17.44 5.31 17.96
N ALA A 225 -18.67 5.15 18.46
CA ALA A 225 -18.99 4.89 19.87
C ALA A 225 -18.59 3.48 20.36
N ASP A 226 -18.41 2.52 19.45
CA ASP A 226 -17.99 1.14 19.76
C ASP A 226 -16.47 0.93 19.62
N ARG A 227 -15.69 2.03 19.54
CA ARG A 227 -14.22 2.05 19.70
C ARG A 227 -13.81 1.79 21.15
N ILE A 228 -14.44 0.82 21.80
CA ILE A 228 -14.16 0.41 23.16
C ILE A 228 -12.80 -0.31 23.14
N GLU A 229 -11.85 0.20 23.92
CA GLU A 229 -10.58 -0.51 24.18
C GLU A 229 -10.89 -1.94 24.64
N GLY A 230 -10.36 -2.92 23.89
CA GLY A 230 -10.55 -4.35 24.19
C GLY A 230 -11.67 -5.07 23.43
N ALA A 231 -12.46 -4.39 22.59
CA ALA A 231 -13.50 -5.05 21.79
C ALA A 231 -12.99 -5.62 20.44
N ALA A 232 -11.91 -5.05 19.88
CA ALA A 232 -11.31 -5.49 18.63
C ALA A 232 -9.81 -5.15 18.57
N ARG A 233 -9.04 -5.99 17.87
CA ARG A 233 -7.61 -5.77 17.55
C ARG A 233 -7.45 -5.22 16.14
N PHE A 234 -6.60 -4.22 15.95
CA PHE A 234 -6.21 -3.80 14.62
C PHE A 234 -5.03 -4.64 14.13
N LEU A 235 -5.23 -5.46 13.10
CA LEU A 235 -4.24 -6.37 12.54
C LEU A 235 -4.12 -6.14 11.03
N CYS A 236 -2.92 -5.78 10.57
CA CYS A 236 -2.61 -5.51 9.15
C CYS A 236 -3.72 -4.71 8.44
N GLY A 237 -4.15 -3.59 9.05
CA GLY A 237 -5.12 -2.70 8.40
C GLY A 237 -6.57 -3.09 8.52
N ARG A 238 -6.89 -4.06 9.37
CA ARG A 238 -8.24 -4.58 9.58
C ARG A 238 -8.53 -4.67 11.07
N TRP A 239 -9.74 -4.30 11.46
CA TRP A 239 -10.26 -4.54 12.79
C TRP A 239 -10.79 -5.96 12.88
N VAL A 240 -10.22 -6.75 13.79
CA VAL A 240 -10.63 -8.12 14.08
C VAL A 240 -11.25 -8.17 15.46
N PRO A 241 -12.50 -8.63 15.62
CA PRO A 241 -13.17 -8.70 16.92
C PRO A 241 -12.39 -9.54 17.95
N GLU A 242 -12.24 -9.03 19.18
CA GLU A 242 -11.55 -9.73 20.27
C GLU A 242 -12.13 -11.14 20.58
N PRO A 243 -13.45 -11.36 20.54
CA PRO A 243 -14.04 -12.69 20.81
C PRO A 243 -13.55 -13.81 19.88
N PHE A 244 -13.04 -13.46 18.69
CA PHE A 244 -12.40 -14.43 17.80
C PHE A 244 -11.15 -15.06 18.42
N PHE A 245 -10.38 -14.29 19.20
CA PHE A 245 -9.14 -14.74 19.85
C PHE A 245 -9.36 -15.42 21.21
N ASN A 246 -10.54 -15.26 21.83
CA ASN A 246 -10.80 -15.83 23.15
C ASN A 246 -10.71 -17.37 23.12
N ASN A 247 -9.79 -17.90 23.94
CA ASN A 247 -9.41 -19.31 24.07
C ASN A 247 -10.24 -20.04 25.16
N SER A 248 -11.52 -19.73 25.33
CA SER A 248 -12.36 -20.48 26.27
C SER A 248 -12.53 -21.93 25.78
N ASP A 249 -11.59 -22.79 26.20
CA ASP A 249 -11.58 -24.26 26.14
C ASP A 249 -11.63 -24.97 24.77
N GLU A 250 -11.48 -24.26 23.64
CA GLU A 250 -11.49 -24.88 22.30
C GLU A 250 -10.10 -25.16 21.72
N ASN A 251 -9.96 -26.30 21.02
CA ASN A 251 -8.81 -26.64 20.20
C ASN A 251 -8.54 -25.53 19.17
N PRO A 252 -7.31 -25.00 19.02
CA PRO A 252 -6.99 -23.93 18.04
C PRO A 252 -7.33 -24.29 16.58
N THR A 253 -7.46 -25.58 16.28
CA THR A 253 -7.92 -26.11 14.99
C THR A 253 -9.41 -25.88 14.70
N SER A 254 -10.21 -25.46 15.68
CA SER A 254 -11.65 -25.11 15.52
C SER A 254 -11.85 -23.76 14.82
N ARG A 255 -10.77 -23.03 14.53
CA ARG A 255 -10.82 -21.70 13.92
C ARG A 255 -10.43 -21.79 12.45
N VAL A 256 -11.28 -21.27 11.57
CA VAL A 256 -10.99 -21.18 10.14
C VAL A 256 -10.93 -19.72 9.71
N ILE A 257 -10.01 -19.39 8.81
CA ILE A 257 -9.94 -18.07 8.19
C ILE A 257 -10.23 -18.24 6.71
N VAL A 258 -11.21 -17.48 6.21
CA VAL A 258 -11.49 -17.35 4.78
C VAL A 258 -11.17 -15.93 4.37
N HIS A 259 -10.21 -15.84 3.47
CA HIS A 259 -9.61 -14.61 3.07
C HIS A 259 -10.03 -14.25 1.65
N VAL A 260 -10.71 -13.12 1.51
CA VAL A 260 -11.27 -12.66 0.24
C VAL A 260 -10.35 -11.58 -0.33
N THR A 261 -9.99 -11.69 -1.61
CA THR A 261 -9.10 -10.74 -2.30
C THR A 261 -9.61 -10.45 -3.70
N THR A 262 -9.17 -9.32 -4.25
CA THR A 262 -9.37 -8.96 -5.66
C THR A 262 -8.23 -9.47 -6.54
N ASP A 263 -7.04 -9.67 -6.00
CA ASP A 263 -5.88 -10.22 -6.70
C ASP A 263 -5.24 -11.39 -5.91
N ALA A 264 -4.35 -12.13 -6.55
CA ALA A 264 -3.69 -13.28 -5.92
C ALA A 264 -2.62 -12.86 -4.89
N ASP A 265 -2.05 -11.67 -5.05
CA ASP A 265 -0.89 -11.18 -4.29
C ASP A 265 -1.26 -10.30 -3.09
N SER A 266 -2.45 -9.68 -3.06
CA SER A 266 -2.85 -8.84 -1.92
C SER A 266 -3.16 -9.67 -0.69
N LEU A 267 -2.78 -9.09 0.45
CA LEU A 267 -3.13 -9.54 1.79
C LEU A 267 -2.60 -10.93 2.18
N LEU A 268 -1.66 -11.52 1.43
CA LEU A 268 -0.86 -12.66 1.88
C LEU A 268 -0.19 -12.38 3.24
N GLY A 269 0.20 -11.12 3.47
CA GLY A 269 0.61 -10.56 4.77
C GLY A 269 -0.32 -10.92 5.92
N LEU A 270 -1.62 -10.69 5.72
CA LEU A 270 -2.67 -10.87 6.71
C LEU A 270 -3.05 -12.35 6.86
N ALA A 271 -3.13 -13.09 5.75
CA ALA A 271 -3.36 -14.54 5.77
C ALA A 271 -2.24 -15.29 6.52
N VAL A 272 -0.98 -14.86 6.34
CA VAL A 272 0.18 -15.35 7.09
C VAL A 272 0.06 -14.89 8.54
N ALA A 273 -0.03 -13.59 8.83
CA ALA A 273 -0.10 -13.06 10.21
C ALA A 273 -1.20 -13.72 11.06
N LEU A 274 -2.39 -13.93 10.49
CA LEU A 274 -3.50 -14.58 11.18
C LEU A 274 -3.26 -16.08 11.40
N ALA A 275 -2.57 -16.76 10.48
CA ALA A 275 -2.20 -18.17 10.66
C ALA A 275 -1.20 -18.39 11.81
N PHE A 276 -0.42 -17.36 12.19
CA PHE A 276 0.61 -17.45 13.23
C PHE A 276 0.14 -17.08 14.64
N LEU A 277 -1.16 -16.85 14.81
CA LEU A 277 -1.81 -16.66 16.11
C LEU A 277 -2.43 -17.97 16.64
N ASP A 278 -1.86 -19.14 16.29
CA ASP A 278 -2.42 -20.48 16.56
C ASP A 278 -3.86 -20.63 16.04
N ILE A 279 -4.07 -20.27 14.77
CA ILE A 279 -5.40 -20.29 14.14
C ILE A 279 -5.36 -21.33 13.02
N GLY A 280 -6.42 -22.13 12.90
CA GLY A 280 -6.53 -23.28 12.00
C GLY A 280 -6.43 -22.96 10.51
N PRO A 281 -7.01 -23.79 9.62
CA PRO A 281 -6.70 -23.72 8.20
C PRO A 281 -7.13 -22.38 7.58
N VAL A 282 -6.27 -21.84 6.71
CA VAL A 282 -6.52 -20.59 5.97
C VAL A 282 -6.86 -20.90 4.52
N TYR A 283 -7.97 -20.35 4.05
CA TYR A 283 -8.43 -20.43 2.68
C TYR A 283 -8.38 -19.05 2.02
N GLN A 284 -7.94 -18.99 0.77
CA GLN A 284 -7.97 -17.80 -0.06
C GLN A 284 -9.03 -17.94 -1.15
N CYS A 285 -9.75 -16.86 -1.38
CA CYS A 285 -10.69 -16.66 -2.47
C CYS A 285 -10.30 -15.38 -3.19
N VAL A 286 -9.94 -15.49 -4.47
CA VAL A 286 -9.88 -14.33 -5.36
C VAL A 286 -11.26 -14.18 -5.99
N CYS A 287 -11.91 -13.05 -5.76
CA CYS A 287 -13.19 -12.73 -6.38
C CYS A 287 -13.20 -11.31 -6.93
N GLN A 288 -13.66 -11.19 -8.16
CA GLN A 288 -14.01 -9.94 -8.81
C GLN A 288 -15.53 -9.82 -8.92
N PRO A 289 -16.05 -8.59 -9.01
CA PRO A 289 -17.47 -8.41 -9.26
C PRO A 289 -17.90 -9.04 -10.59
N GLY A 290 -19.00 -9.79 -10.56
CA GLY A 290 -19.53 -10.48 -11.74
C GLY A 290 -18.97 -11.89 -11.94
N ASP A 291 -18.05 -12.35 -11.10
CA ASP A 291 -17.52 -13.71 -11.20
C ASP A 291 -18.63 -14.76 -11.09
N SER A 292 -18.64 -15.67 -12.08
CA SER A 292 -19.61 -16.74 -12.18
C SER A 292 -19.32 -17.87 -11.20
N ALA A 293 -18.05 -18.06 -10.81
CA ALA A 293 -17.59 -19.08 -9.89
C ALA A 293 -16.57 -18.51 -8.90
N ILE A 294 -16.71 -18.90 -7.63
CA ILE A 294 -15.75 -18.58 -6.56
C ILE A 294 -15.03 -19.88 -6.18
N LYS A 295 -13.71 -19.81 -6.04
CA LYS A 295 -12.88 -20.95 -5.64
C LYS A 295 -12.17 -20.64 -4.33
N LEU A 296 -12.18 -21.60 -3.41
CA LEU A 296 -11.41 -21.55 -2.17
C LEU A 296 -10.17 -22.43 -2.29
N ASP A 297 -9.00 -21.82 -2.26
CA ASP A 297 -7.72 -22.51 -2.25
C ASP A 297 -7.12 -22.50 -0.84
N ARG A 298 -6.76 -23.67 -0.33
CA ARG A 298 -6.12 -23.80 0.99
C ARG A 298 -4.67 -23.33 0.91
N ILE A 299 -4.28 -22.39 1.78
CA ILE A 299 -2.91 -21.90 1.87
C ILE A 299 -2.08 -22.85 2.74
N ASP A 300 -0.93 -23.28 2.24
CA ASP A 300 0.08 -24.00 3.04
C ASP A 300 0.87 -23.02 3.92
N THR A 301 0.29 -22.70 5.07
CA THR A 301 0.85 -21.77 6.07
C THR A 301 2.16 -22.29 6.66
N ASN A 302 2.25 -23.60 6.92
CA ASN A 302 3.44 -24.25 7.47
C ASN A 302 4.66 -24.14 6.55
N ARG A 303 4.49 -24.41 5.25
CA ARG A 303 5.58 -24.27 4.29
C ARG A 303 6.05 -22.82 4.17
N ARG A 304 5.11 -21.88 4.13
CA ARG A 304 5.43 -20.44 4.07
C ARG A 304 6.17 -19.99 5.34
N PHE A 305 5.72 -20.42 6.53
CA PHE A 305 6.42 -20.15 7.79
C PHE A 305 7.87 -20.63 7.77
N LYS A 306 8.08 -21.90 7.40
CA LYS A 306 9.43 -22.48 7.32
C LYS A 306 10.32 -21.69 6.37
N ARG A 307 9.77 -21.23 5.24
CA ARG A 307 10.48 -20.37 4.29
C ARG A 307 10.84 -19.02 4.93
N ARG A 308 9.91 -18.36 5.62
CA ARG A 308 10.17 -17.08 6.32
C ARG A 308 11.22 -17.22 7.44
N MET A 309 11.14 -18.27 8.25
CA MET A 309 12.15 -18.59 9.27
C MET A 309 13.54 -18.84 8.66
N LEU A 310 13.60 -19.49 7.50
CA LEU A 310 14.85 -19.66 6.75
C LEU A 310 15.40 -18.31 6.29
N LEU A 311 14.57 -17.39 5.78
CA LEU A 311 15.01 -16.05 5.37
C LEU A 311 15.55 -15.25 6.55
N SER A 312 14.87 -15.28 7.70
CA SER A 312 15.33 -14.65 8.95
C SER A 312 16.67 -15.23 9.41
N SER A 313 16.86 -16.55 9.33
CA SER A 313 18.15 -17.19 9.67
C SER A 313 19.27 -16.76 8.72
N LYS A 314 19.00 -16.66 7.40
CA LYS A 314 19.97 -16.12 6.43
C LYS A 314 20.33 -14.66 6.71
N ALA A 315 19.37 -13.86 7.16
CA ALA A 315 19.61 -12.46 7.52
C ALA A 315 20.50 -12.32 8.76
N ALA A 316 20.42 -13.26 9.72
CA ALA A 316 21.28 -13.27 10.89
C ALA A 316 22.77 -13.42 10.51
N GLU A 317 23.08 -14.07 9.39
CA GLU A 317 24.43 -14.24 8.84
C GLU A 317 24.87 -13.06 7.94
N ALA A 318 23.93 -12.22 7.50
CA ALA A 318 24.20 -11.12 6.58
C ALA A 318 25.12 -10.06 7.20
N ARG A 319 26.11 -9.58 6.43
CA ARG A 319 27.02 -8.51 6.87
C ARG A 319 26.48 -7.13 6.48
N ARG A 320 25.89 -7.02 5.30
CA ARG A 320 25.35 -5.79 4.71
C ARG A 320 23.84 -5.93 4.56
N ILE A 321 23.10 -5.04 5.20
CA ILE A 321 21.63 -5.08 5.24
C ILE A 321 21.06 -3.83 4.60
N GLY A 322 20.24 -4.02 3.57
CA GLY A 322 19.53 -2.95 2.87
C GLY A 322 18.17 -2.69 3.51
N LEU A 323 18.01 -1.53 4.13
CA LEU A 323 16.75 -1.01 4.63
C LEU A 323 16.00 -0.35 3.46
N LEU A 324 15.00 -1.06 2.94
CA LEU A 324 14.14 -0.58 1.86
C LEU A 324 13.02 0.27 2.45
N VAL A 325 13.04 1.57 2.19
CA VAL A 325 11.98 2.49 2.64
C VAL A 325 11.00 2.68 1.49
N CYS A 326 9.75 2.29 1.72
CA CYS A 326 8.66 2.35 0.75
C CYS A 326 7.44 3.08 1.30
N GLY A 327 7.04 4.17 0.65
CA GLY A 327 5.85 4.96 1.00
C GLY A 327 6.18 6.32 1.59
N CYS A 328 5.24 6.88 2.36
CA CYS A 328 5.40 8.18 3.00
C CYS A 328 6.49 8.10 4.08
N VAL A 329 7.59 8.82 3.88
CA VAL A 329 8.81 8.73 4.72
C VAL A 329 8.57 9.25 6.14
N ASP A 330 7.72 10.27 6.29
CA ASP A 330 7.52 10.96 7.58
C ASP A 330 6.96 10.05 8.67
N SER A 331 6.11 9.09 8.31
CA SER A 331 5.55 8.12 9.27
C SER A 331 6.51 6.95 9.57
N LEU A 332 7.58 6.80 8.78
CA LEU A 332 8.51 5.67 8.85
C LEU A 332 9.85 6.03 9.51
N THR A 333 10.12 7.31 9.79
CA THR A 333 11.37 7.77 10.40
C THR A 333 11.69 7.06 11.72
N PRO A 334 10.76 6.94 12.70
CA PRO A 334 11.06 6.24 13.96
C PRO A 334 11.42 4.77 13.73
N THR A 335 10.79 4.13 12.77
CA THR A 335 11.06 2.74 12.38
C THR A 335 12.43 2.60 11.73
N LEU A 336 12.80 3.57 10.88
CA LEU A 336 14.10 3.61 10.24
C LEU A 336 15.21 3.81 11.27
N ASP A 337 15.04 4.72 12.22
CA ASP A 337 16.01 4.96 13.30
C ASP A 337 16.19 3.71 14.17
N TYR A 338 15.09 3.04 14.53
CA TYR A 338 15.13 1.76 15.23
C TYR A 338 15.87 0.68 14.43
N ALA A 339 15.55 0.53 13.13
CA ALA A 339 16.19 -0.44 12.25
C ALA A 339 17.69 -0.18 12.11
N LEU A 340 18.09 1.10 11.95
CA LEU A 340 19.49 1.51 11.89
C LEU A 340 20.23 1.16 13.18
N GLY A 341 19.64 1.47 14.33
CA GLY A 341 20.19 1.13 15.64
C GLY A 341 20.39 -0.38 15.77
N LEU A 342 19.38 -1.17 15.39
CA LEU A 342 19.38 -2.62 15.51
C LEU A 342 20.46 -3.26 14.62
N VAL A 343 20.57 -2.82 13.36
CA VAL A 343 21.59 -3.32 12.43
C VAL A 343 22.99 -2.97 12.93
N ARG A 344 23.18 -1.77 13.48
CA ARG A 344 24.47 -1.32 14.04
C ARG A 344 24.84 -2.04 15.33
N SER A 345 23.90 -2.27 16.24
CA SER A 345 24.16 -2.99 17.50
C SER A 345 24.53 -4.45 17.24
N ALA A 346 24.00 -5.05 16.18
CA ALA A 346 24.40 -6.37 15.70
C ALA A 346 25.75 -6.39 14.94
N GLY A 347 26.47 -5.26 14.87
CA GLY A 347 27.77 -5.16 14.18
C GLY A 347 27.69 -5.29 12.65
N ARG A 348 26.53 -4.98 12.06
CA ARG A 348 26.28 -5.08 10.61
C ARG A 348 26.29 -3.69 9.96
N VAL A 349 26.45 -3.65 8.63
CA VAL A 349 26.50 -2.41 7.85
C VAL A 349 25.12 -2.12 7.24
N PRO A 350 24.41 -1.07 7.68
CA PRO A 350 23.13 -0.69 7.09
C PRO A 350 23.31 0.12 5.80
N TYR A 351 22.43 -0.11 4.82
CA TYR A 351 22.24 0.72 3.62
C TYR A 351 20.79 1.18 3.57
N ILE A 352 20.54 2.46 3.38
CA ILE A 352 19.17 2.97 3.20
C ILE A 352 18.90 3.11 1.71
N VAL A 353 17.83 2.46 1.24
CA VAL A 353 17.43 2.49 -0.15
C VAL A 353 15.96 2.91 -0.21
N SER A 354 15.71 4.15 -0.63
CA SER A 354 14.35 4.62 -0.89
C SER A 354 13.92 4.19 -2.28
N VAL A 355 12.85 3.40 -2.36
CA VAL A 355 12.28 2.89 -3.61
C VAL A 355 10.77 2.93 -3.54
N GLY A 356 10.11 3.24 -4.67
CA GLY A 356 8.67 3.03 -4.84
C GLY A 356 8.33 1.55 -4.92
N ARG A 357 7.53 1.13 -5.92
CA ARG A 357 7.22 -0.29 -6.11
C ARG A 357 8.47 -1.15 -6.25
N ILE A 358 8.66 -2.11 -5.34
CA ILE A 358 9.78 -3.06 -5.35
C ILE A 358 9.57 -4.06 -6.49
N ASN A 359 10.64 -4.35 -7.22
CA ASN A 359 10.70 -5.44 -8.19
C ASN A 359 12.12 -6.03 -8.23
N PRO A 360 12.31 -7.24 -8.80
CA PRO A 360 13.62 -7.88 -8.88
C PRO A 360 14.67 -7.02 -9.57
N ALA A 361 14.31 -6.34 -10.68
CA ALA A 361 15.23 -5.51 -11.45
C ALA A 361 15.80 -4.33 -10.64
N LYS A 362 14.98 -3.68 -9.80
CA LYS A 362 15.43 -2.58 -8.93
C LYS A 362 16.41 -3.07 -7.87
N LEU A 363 16.15 -4.23 -7.26
CA LEU A 363 17.01 -4.80 -6.22
C LEU A 363 18.30 -5.42 -6.79
N ALA A 364 18.27 -5.92 -8.02
CA ALA A 364 19.47 -6.46 -8.69
C ALA A 364 20.61 -5.44 -8.83
N ASN A 365 20.31 -4.13 -8.86
CA ASN A 365 21.32 -3.06 -8.87
C ASN A 365 22.17 -3.01 -7.59
N TYR A 366 21.70 -3.66 -6.53
CA TYR A 366 22.29 -3.69 -5.20
C TYR A 366 22.74 -5.11 -4.82
N ALA A 367 23.35 -5.85 -5.77
CA ALA A 367 23.82 -7.22 -5.56
C ALA A 367 24.82 -7.39 -4.39
N ASP A 368 25.49 -6.30 -3.98
CA ASP A 368 26.41 -6.26 -2.84
C ASP A 368 25.71 -6.28 -1.47
N ILE A 369 24.38 -6.13 -1.42
CA ILE A 369 23.61 -6.23 -0.18
C ILE A 369 23.25 -7.70 0.03
N ASP A 370 23.55 -8.23 1.21
CA ASP A 370 23.39 -9.65 1.51
C ASP A 370 21.94 -9.98 1.95
N ALA A 371 21.21 -8.99 2.47
CA ALA A 371 19.80 -9.13 2.85
C ALA A 371 19.07 -7.78 2.81
N PHE A 372 17.78 -7.78 2.48
CA PHE A 372 16.93 -6.59 2.48
C PHE A 372 15.82 -6.67 3.52
N ALA A 373 15.57 -5.60 4.25
CA ALA A 373 14.42 -5.47 5.13
C ALA A 373 13.51 -4.35 4.64
N LEU A 374 12.22 -4.65 4.50
CA LEU A 374 11.20 -3.73 4.04
C LEU A 374 10.61 -2.93 5.21
N ILE A 375 10.80 -1.61 5.16
CA ILE A 375 10.18 -0.60 6.01
C ILE A 375 9.10 0.09 5.16
N GLY A 376 7.85 -0.31 5.34
CA GLY A 376 6.75 0.24 4.56
C GLY A 376 5.43 -0.44 4.86
N CYS A 377 4.57 -0.54 3.83
CA CYS A 377 3.22 -1.07 3.99
C CYS A 377 3.19 -2.55 4.39
N TYR A 378 2.47 -2.85 5.47
CA TYR A 378 2.26 -4.20 5.99
C TYR A 378 1.52 -5.12 5.01
N LEU A 379 0.66 -4.59 4.12
CA LEU A 379 0.00 -5.41 3.08
C LEU A 379 0.99 -5.95 2.04
N ARG A 380 2.15 -5.31 1.90
CA ARG A 380 3.23 -5.68 0.97
C ARG A 380 4.51 -6.10 1.69
N ALA A 381 4.47 -6.28 3.01
CA ALA A 381 5.64 -6.65 3.80
C ALA A 381 6.14 -8.08 3.51
N LEU A 382 5.28 -8.96 3.02
CA LEU A 382 5.60 -10.37 2.74
C LEU A 382 5.73 -10.65 1.24
N LEU A 383 6.75 -10.05 0.62
CA LEU A 383 7.12 -10.39 -0.74
C LEU A 383 7.86 -11.74 -0.74
N ASP A 384 7.23 -12.77 -1.31
CA ASP A 384 7.73 -14.16 -1.29
C ASP A 384 7.90 -14.76 -2.70
N SER A 385 8.51 -14.00 -3.62
CA SER A 385 8.88 -14.52 -4.96
C SER A 385 10.25 -15.22 -4.93
N ARG A 386 10.47 -16.15 -5.86
CA ARG A 386 11.79 -16.75 -6.14
C ARG A 386 12.66 -15.84 -7.00
N ASP A 387 12.07 -14.81 -7.61
CA ASP A 387 12.77 -13.88 -8.50
C ASP A 387 13.69 -12.92 -7.73
N TYR A 388 13.50 -12.80 -6.42
CA TYR A 388 14.39 -12.04 -5.54
C TYR A 388 15.61 -12.88 -5.19
N PHE A 389 16.78 -12.46 -5.69
CA PHE A 389 18.05 -13.13 -5.44
C PHE A 389 18.50 -13.07 -3.98
N GLN A 390 18.21 -11.95 -3.30
CA GLN A 390 18.56 -11.73 -1.90
C GLN A 390 17.32 -11.88 -1.00
N PRO A 391 17.49 -12.34 0.26
CA PRO A 391 16.39 -12.49 1.19
C PRO A 391 15.72 -11.14 1.47
N LEU A 392 14.39 -11.12 1.41
CA LEU A 392 13.56 -9.94 1.63
C LEU A 392 12.67 -10.14 2.87
N LEU A 393 12.99 -9.40 3.91
CA LEU A 393 12.47 -9.54 5.26
C LEU A 393 11.44 -8.45 5.57
N SER A 394 10.49 -8.77 6.44
CA SER A 394 9.73 -7.78 7.17
C SER A 394 10.57 -7.20 8.30
N MET A 395 10.14 -6.07 8.86
CA MET A 395 10.81 -5.49 10.03
C MET A 395 10.82 -6.41 11.26
N VAL A 396 9.75 -7.18 11.45
CA VAL A 396 9.64 -8.14 12.58
C VAL A 396 10.64 -9.29 12.41
N GLU A 397 10.89 -9.74 11.18
CA GLU A 397 11.88 -10.79 10.91
C GLU A 397 13.32 -10.30 11.01
N LEU A 398 13.57 -9.04 10.61
CA LEU A 398 14.87 -8.42 10.79
C LEU A 398 15.18 -8.30 12.29
N GLU A 399 14.21 -7.82 13.06
CA GLU A 399 14.34 -7.71 14.51
C GLU A 399 14.59 -9.08 15.14
N ARG A 400 13.83 -10.11 14.76
CA ARG A 400 14.05 -11.47 15.26
C ARG A 400 15.43 -12.05 14.86
N ALA A 401 15.95 -11.66 13.70
CA ALA A 401 17.24 -12.14 13.22
C ALA A 401 18.41 -11.50 13.98
N LEU A 402 18.25 -10.26 14.45
CA LEU A 402 19.35 -9.44 14.97
C LEU A 402 19.25 -9.12 16.46
N ASN A 403 18.08 -9.24 17.08
CA ASN A 403 17.88 -8.97 18.50
C ASN A 403 18.15 -10.23 19.34
N PRO A 404 19.28 -10.32 20.06
CA PRO A 404 19.58 -11.49 20.89
C PRO A 404 18.66 -11.62 22.12
N ASN A 405 18.01 -10.53 22.55
CA ASN A 405 17.08 -10.56 23.68
C ASN A 405 15.74 -11.21 23.30
N ARG A 406 15.43 -11.32 22.01
CA ARG A 406 14.19 -11.94 21.55
C ARG A 406 14.32 -13.46 21.52
N GLN A 407 13.48 -14.13 22.30
CA GLN A 407 13.32 -15.58 22.22
C GLN A 407 12.50 -15.97 20.98
N PHE A 408 12.77 -17.18 20.47
CA PHE A 408 11.98 -17.75 19.39
C PHE A 408 10.51 -17.90 19.84
N ALA A 409 9.60 -17.26 19.11
CA ALA A 409 8.16 -17.42 19.27
C ALA A 409 7.50 -17.80 17.94
N TYR A 410 6.39 -18.55 17.98
CA TYR A 410 5.59 -18.83 16.78
C TYR A 410 4.70 -17.66 16.38
N ALA A 411 4.38 -16.78 17.34
CA ALA A 411 3.69 -15.53 17.09
C ALA A 411 4.45 -14.71 16.04
N TYR A 412 3.75 -14.38 14.95
CA TYR A 412 4.31 -13.65 13.83
C TYR A 412 3.48 -12.41 13.56
N ASN A 413 4.09 -11.25 13.78
CA ASN A 413 3.48 -9.97 13.51
C ASN A 413 4.04 -9.38 12.21
N VAL A 414 3.21 -8.63 11.50
CA VAL A 414 3.59 -7.95 10.24
C VAL A 414 3.58 -6.43 10.41
N ASP A 415 2.86 -5.91 11.42
CA ASP A 415 2.91 -4.50 11.75
C ASP A 415 4.20 -4.21 12.52
N PHE A 416 5.07 -3.41 11.91
CA PHE A 416 6.33 -3.03 12.53
C PHE A 416 6.12 -2.16 13.78
N SER A 417 4.99 -1.44 13.88
CA SER A 417 4.69 -0.55 15.00
C SER A 417 4.67 -1.29 16.33
N ASP A 418 4.29 -2.56 16.30
CA ASP A 418 4.25 -3.43 17.47
C ASP A 418 5.64 -3.85 17.95
N CYS A 419 6.66 -3.74 17.11
CA CYS A 419 8.06 -4.01 17.43
C CYS A 419 8.87 -2.74 17.76
N LEU A 420 8.23 -1.57 17.81
CA LEU A 420 8.84 -0.31 18.24
C LEU A 420 8.61 -0.06 19.75
N PRO A 421 9.38 0.84 20.39
CA PRO A 421 9.18 1.18 21.80
C PRO A 421 7.72 1.56 22.11
N GLY A 422 7.11 0.89 23.10
CA GLY A 422 5.70 1.03 23.46
C GLY A 422 4.73 0.13 22.67
N GLY A 423 5.22 -0.62 21.68
CA GLY A 423 4.48 -1.66 20.99
C GLY A 423 4.32 -2.93 21.83
N ARG A 424 3.29 -3.73 21.52
CA ARG A 424 2.93 -4.96 22.26
C ARG A 424 4.01 -6.04 22.25
N ASP A 425 4.74 -6.14 21.15
CA ASP A 425 5.75 -7.18 20.91
C ASP A 425 7.16 -6.60 21.03
N PHE A 426 7.32 -5.41 21.62
CA PHE A 426 8.60 -4.75 21.77
C PHE A 426 9.50 -5.54 22.73
N VAL A 427 10.69 -5.88 22.25
CA VAL A 427 11.75 -6.45 23.08
C VAL A 427 12.94 -5.53 22.91
N GLU A 428 13.36 -4.91 24.00
CA GLU A 428 14.48 -3.96 23.95
C GLU A 428 15.75 -4.67 23.47
N PRO A 429 16.33 -4.26 22.33
CA PRO A 429 17.59 -4.82 21.86
C PRO A 429 18.76 -4.24 22.69
N PRO A 430 19.94 -4.88 22.68
CA PRO A 430 21.11 -4.39 23.39
C PRO A 430 21.72 -3.18 22.65
N PHE A 431 21.00 -2.06 22.64
CA PHE A 431 21.58 -0.80 22.19
C PHE A 431 22.74 -0.43 23.12
N PRO A 432 23.87 0.08 22.58
CA PRO A 432 24.88 0.67 23.43
C PRO A 432 24.23 1.78 24.24
N ALA A 433 24.44 1.78 25.57
CA ALA A 433 23.90 2.79 26.46
C ALA A 433 24.19 4.18 25.87
N ALA A 434 23.17 5.03 25.76
CA ALA A 434 23.35 6.41 25.36
C ALA A 434 24.31 7.07 26.36
N GLY A 435 25.60 7.09 26.03
CA GLY A 435 26.58 7.85 26.78
C GLY A 435 26.18 9.32 26.75
N PRO A 436 26.53 10.10 27.79
CA PRO A 436 26.39 11.54 27.69
C PRO A 436 27.12 11.98 26.43
N ALA A 437 26.55 12.92 25.67
CA ALA A 437 27.19 13.56 24.54
C ALA A 437 28.51 14.17 25.03
N GLY A 438 29.58 13.39 24.95
CA GLY A 438 30.88 13.68 25.50
C GLY A 438 31.82 13.87 24.33
N ASP A 439 32.30 15.10 24.20
CA ASP A 439 33.48 15.43 23.40
C ASP A 439 34.61 14.47 23.79
N GLY A 440 35.01 13.61 22.85
CA GLY A 440 36.00 12.57 23.08
C GLY A 440 36.64 12.15 21.78
N ASP A 441 37.76 12.80 21.46
CA ASP A 441 38.67 12.47 20.35
C ASP A 441 39.04 10.99 20.33
N GLY A 442 38.73 10.31 19.22
CA GLY A 442 39.07 8.90 19.00
C GLY A 442 38.70 8.43 17.59
N GLU A 443 39.64 8.60 16.66
CA GLU A 443 39.70 8.07 15.28
C GLU A 443 38.45 8.25 14.39
N SER A 444 38.56 9.25 13.50
CA SER A 444 37.60 9.68 12.49
C SER A 444 37.17 8.56 11.52
N GLY A 445 36.18 7.76 11.92
CA GLY A 445 35.40 6.86 11.07
C GLY A 445 34.18 7.56 10.46
N ALA A 446 34.44 8.43 9.48
CA ALA A 446 33.55 8.97 8.45
C ALA A 446 32.03 9.05 8.79
N GLU A 447 31.63 10.20 9.32
CA GLU A 447 30.23 10.65 9.39
C GLU A 447 29.59 10.65 7.97
N GLY A 448 28.42 10.05 7.84
CA GLY A 448 27.66 10.02 6.59
C GLY A 448 27.10 11.39 6.26
N GLN A 449 27.64 12.06 5.24
CA GLN A 449 27.17 13.37 4.80
C GLN A 449 25.86 13.21 4.01
N LEU A 450 24.80 13.91 4.43
CA LEU A 450 23.55 14.02 3.67
C LEU A 450 23.82 14.90 2.44
N VAL A 451 23.66 14.33 1.24
CA VAL A 451 23.80 15.10 -0.01
C VAL A 451 22.43 15.20 -0.67
N LEU A 452 21.94 16.43 -0.76
CA LEU A 452 20.77 16.78 -1.58
C LEU A 452 21.13 16.63 -3.06
N ARG A 453 20.55 15.63 -3.72
CA ARG A 453 20.53 15.54 -5.20
C ARG A 453 19.09 15.44 -5.66
N ASN A 454 18.67 16.42 -6.46
CA ASN A 454 17.35 16.50 -7.11
C ASN A 454 16.15 16.47 -6.14
N GLY A 455 16.23 17.18 -5.02
CA GLY A 455 15.10 17.34 -4.08
C GLY A 455 14.80 16.13 -3.19
N ASN A 456 15.52 15.01 -3.36
CA ASN A 456 15.44 13.86 -2.44
C ASN A 456 16.67 13.86 -1.50
N LEU A 457 16.44 13.59 -0.21
CA LEU A 457 17.53 13.32 0.73
C LEU A 457 18.09 11.91 0.46
N GLN A 458 19.33 11.85 -0.02
CA GLN A 458 20.13 10.62 0.00
C GLN A 458 21.28 10.79 0.99
N VAL A 459 21.46 9.80 1.88
CA VAL A 459 22.64 9.71 2.75
C VAL A 459 23.80 9.20 1.89
N ALA A 460 24.83 10.01 1.69
CA ALA A 460 26.08 9.53 1.14
C ALA A 460 26.86 8.83 2.26
N LEU A 461 26.70 7.50 2.35
CA LEU A 461 27.55 6.69 3.21
C LEU A 461 28.97 6.61 2.61
N PRO A 462 30.02 6.48 3.44
CA PRO A 462 31.41 6.26 2.97
C PRO A 462 31.56 5.00 2.10
N ALA A 463 30.54 4.13 2.11
CA ALA A 463 30.37 3.01 1.20
C ALA A 463 30.30 3.40 -0.30
N GLY A 464 30.15 4.68 -0.65
CA GLY A 464 30.25 5.18 -2.01
C GLY A 464 31.63 4.95 -2.67
N ASN A 465 32.70 4.85 -1.87
CA ASN A 465 34.03 4.52 -2.39
C ASN A 465 34.07 3.11 -3.01
N PHE A 466 33.24 2.18 -2.54
CA PHE A 466 33.15 0.85 -3.13
C PHE A 466 32.35 0.84 -4.44
N LEU A 467 31.27 1.63 -4.54
CA LEU A 467 30.56 1.83 -5.81
C LEU A 467 31.47 2.45 -6.88
N SER A 468 32.45 3.26 -6.44
CA SER A 468 33.50 3.78 -7.32
C SER A 468 34.50 2.70 -7.77
N GLY A 469 34.69 1.62 -7.01
CA GLY A 469 35.57 0.51 -7.41
C GLY A 469 35.01 -0.41 -8.50
N ARG A 470 33.74 -0.25 -8.90
CA ARG A 470 33.09 -1.12 -9.89
C ARG A 470 33.68 -0.91 -11.30
N SER A 471 33.94 -2.01 -12.00
CA SER A 471 34.33 -2.00 -13.42
C SER A 471 33.21 -1.52 -14.35
N TRP A 472 31.95 -1.70 -13.93
CA TRP A 472 30.77 -1.23 -14.64
C TRP A 472 29.99 -0.24 -13.76
N ARG A 473 29.95 1.03 -14.17
CA ARG A 473 29.26 2.11 -13.45
C ARG A 473 27.95 2.55 -14.13
N GLY A 474 27.37 1.68 -14.94
CA GLY A 474 26.25 2.01 -15.83
C GLY A 474 26.73 2.54 -17.17
N LEU A 475 25.84 3.18 -17.93
CA LEU A 475 26.18 3.82 -19.19
C LEU A 475 27.14 4.98 -18.92
N ASP A 476 28.40 4.87 -19.35
CA ASP A 476 29.34 6.00 -19.30
C ASP A 476 28.95 6.96 -20.43
N PRO A 477 28.45 8.18 -20.13
CA PRO A 477 27.95 9.09 -21.14
C PRO A 477 29.05 9.68 -22.03
N GLN A 478 30.34 9.32 -21.85
CA GLN A 478 31.46 9.73 -22.69
C GLN A 478 31.42 11.23 -23.03
N LEU A 479 31.13 12.06 -22.01
CA LEU A 479 30.90 13.49 -22.15
C LEU A 479 32.11 14.16 -22.81
N GLY A 480 31.92 14.71 -24.01
CA GLY A 480 32.97 15.35 -24.82
C GLY A 480 33.74 14.43 -25.77
N ALA A 481 33.58 13.10 -25.67
CA ALA A 481 34.15 12.12 -26.60
C ALA A 481 33.15 11.68 -27.68
N THR A 482 31.85 11.77 -27.41
CA THR A 482 30.83 11.72 -28.46
C THR A 482 30.63 13.11 -29.07
N PRO A 483 30.89 13.31 -30.37
CA PRO A 483 30.57 14.57 -31.03
C PRO A 483 29.07 14.84 -30.90
N VAL A 484 28.71 16.09 -30.63
CA VAL A 484 27.30 16.51 -30.52
C VAL A 484 26.62 16.18 -31.85
N ALA A 485 25.75 15.17 -31.85
CA ALA A 485 24.97 14.83 -33.02
C ALA A 485 24.07 16.03 -33.37
N GLN A 486 23.99 16.39 -34.65
CA GLN A 486 23.01 17.37 -35.08
C GLN A 486 21.62 16.85 -34.73
N LEU A 487 20.79 17.76 -34.20
CA LEU A 487 19.46 17.40 -33.71
C LEU A 487 18.57 17.05 -34.91
N GLU A 488 18.40 15.76 -35.15
CA GLU A 488 17.54 15.27 -36.22
C GLU A 488 16.09 15.21 -35.74
N LYS A 489 15.15 15.49 -36.65
CA LYS A 489 13.74 15.35 -36.37
C LYS A 489 13.45 13.86 -36.13
N GLY A 490 13.11 13.51 -34.89
CA GLY A 490 12.76 12.14 -34.51
C GLY A 490 11.53 11.61 -35.26
N ARG A 491 11.35 10.29 -35.25
CA ARG A 491 10.19 9.63 -35.85
C ARG A 491 8.91 10.07 -35.13
N SER A 492 7.89 10.47 -35.88
CA SER A 492 6.55 10.74 -35.37
C SER A 492 5.69 9.48 -35.47
N GLY A 493 4.69 9.35 -34.62
CA GLY A 493 3.75 8.22 -34.61
C GLY A 493 3.64 7.54 -33.24
N LEU A 494 2.84 6.47 -33.18
CA LEU A 494 2.65 5.68 -31.97
C LEU A 494 3.87 4.78 -31.73
N ALA A 495 4.24 4.50 -30.48
CA ALA A 495 5.38 3.62 -30.20
C ALA A 495 5.22 2.19 -30.75
N ILE A 496 3.97 1.78 -31.01
CA ILE A 496 3.64 0.50 -31.66
C ILE A 496 3.84 0.55 -33.19
N ARG A 497 3.86 1.74 -33.78
CA ARG A 497 4.03 2.00 -35.22
C ARG A 497 4.29 3.47 -35.51
N TYR A 498 5.49 3.78 -35.99
CA TYR A 498 5.83 5.14 -36.40
C TYR A 498 5.20 5.47 -37.76
N ASP A 499 4.88 6.75 -37.99
CA ASP A 499 4.29 7.24 -39.23
C ASP A 499 5.19 6.98 -40.46
N SER A 500 6.49 6.78 -40.21
CA SER A 500 7.49 6.44 -41.23
C SER A 500 7.56 4.93 -41.54
N GLU A 501 6.75 4.09 -40.90
CA GLU A 501 6.72 2.63 -41.11
C GLU A 501 5.56 2.25 -42.05
N ASP A 502 5.89 2.11 -43.33
CA ASP A 502 4.98 1.68 -44.39
C ASP A 502 4.32 0.32 -44.07
N ALA A 503 3.07 0.15 -44.51
CA ALA A 503 2.21 -1.00 -44.22
C ALA A 503 2.64 -2.33 -44.85
N ASP A 504 3.68 -2.35 -45.67
CA ASP A 504 3.97 -3.47 -46.55
C ASP A 504 5.01 -4.48 -46.04
N ASN A 505 5.49 -4.34 -44.79
CA ASN A 505 6.45 -5.28 -44.19
C ASN A 505 5.86 -6.17 -43.09
N ALA A 506 4.55 -6.44 -43.12
CA ALA A 506 3.98 -7.57 -42.40
C ALA A 506 4.09 -8.84 -43.25
N LYS A 507 5.21 -9.54 -43.12
CA LYS A 507 5.34 -10.97 -43.46
C LYS A 507 5.68 -11.76 -42.21
#